data_AF-A0A0C9VQY8-F1
#
_entry.id   AF-A0A0C9VQY8-F1
#
_cell.length_a   1.000
_cell.length_b   1.000
_cell.length_c   1.000
_cell.angle_alpha   90.00
_cell.angle_beta   90.00
_cell.angle_gamma   90.00
#
_symmetry.space_group_name_H-M   'P 1'
#
loop_
_entity.id
_entity.type
_entity.pdbx_description
1 polymer ?
#
loop_
_entity_poly.entity_id
_entity_poly.type
_entity_poly.pdbx_seq_one_letter_code
_entity_poly.pdbx_strand_id
1 'polypeptide(L)'
;MSGYYQSGEPQGRPSAPPPPYSAEQAFEEPAFNYTRSSQQRPQPFNQPRFQGPTPSPRAYPTSNLRTHSETVHLIPKQTRDSSTGTGTCCTFLAVIVIFIIGFTLRPFAFNYDEEGRQMHNMFWTDVQASTCTAYATREYSARLANVPYWYHRQLEACKATPLVIHDVSSLPSTCEDQGPQGIIGRWTVNHNEPDCVSFWIEYKDKGCTSKGSGMRRIEHRLSNLPEGGDWREFAATTPVRFHGLQFRGAQEAFQTIWGVFGLWEIEDDQC
;
A
#
# COMPACT_ATOMS: atom_id res chain seq x y z
N MET A 1 -27.14 44.69 -63.36
CA MET A 1 -26.70 44.55 -61.95
C MET A 1 -27.63 43.55 -61.29
N SER A 2 -27.27 42.26 -61.34
CA SER A 2 -28.02 41.18 -60.70
C SER A 2 -27.20 40.65 -59.53
N GLY A 3 -27.73 40.80 -58.32
CA GLY A 3 -27.13 40.28 -57.09
C GLY A 3 -27.57 38.84 -56.85
N TYR A 4 -26.60 37.96 -56.63
CA TYR A 4 -26.81 36.58 -56.20
C TYR A 4 -26.87 36.53 -54.67
N TYR A 5 -27.93 35.96 -54.11
CA TYR A 5 -28.01 35.57 -52.70
C TYR A 5 -27.38 34.19 -52.51
N GLN A 6 -26.35 34.10 -51.65
CA GLN A 6 -25.80 32.84 -51.14
C GLN A 6 -26.61 32.40 -49.91
N SER A 7 -27.19 31.20 -49.98
CA SER A 7 -27.79 30.49 -48.84
C SER A 7 -26.69 29.80 -48.04
N GLY A 8 -26.55 30.16 -46.76
CA GLY A 8 -25.63 29.51 -45.82
C GLY A 8 -26.23 28.22 -45.25
N GLU A 9 -25.41 27.17 -45.18
CA GLU A 9 -25.68 25.89 -44.52
C GLU A 9 -25.63 26.04 -42.99
N PRO A 10 -26.52 25.37 -42.23
CA PRO A 10 -26.46 25.38 -40.77
C PRO A 10 -25.35 24.46 -40.25
N GLN A 11 -24.47 25.00 -39.41
CA GLN A 11 -23.42 24.25 -38.72
C GLN A 11 -24.03 23.19 -37.79
N GLY A 12 -23.65 21.93 -38.01
CA GLY A 12 -24.00 20.79 -37.17
C GLY A 12 -23.46 20.95 -35.74
N ARG A 13 -24.30 20.64 -34.77
CA ARG A 13 -23.99 20.65 -33.34
C ARG A 13 -22.89 19.62 -33.03
N PRO A 14 -21.88 19.92 -32.19
CA PRO A 14 -20.95 18.91 -31.72
C PRO A 14 -21.71 17.84 -30.91
N SER A 15 -21.58 16.58 -31.31
CA SER A 15 -22.06 15.42 -30.56
C SER A 15 -21.35 15.36 -29.20
N ALA A 16 -22.14 15.29 -28.13
CA ALA A 16 -21.63 15.10 -26.78
C ALA A 16 -20.80 13.81 -26.67
N PRO A 17 -19.73 13.78 -25.85
CA PRO A 17 -19.00 12.55 -25.58
C PRO A 17 -19.92 11.49 -24.95
N PRO A 18 -19.72 10.20 -25.24
CA PRO A 18 -20.50 9.13 -24.63
C PRO A 18 -20.30 9.15 -23.11
N PRO A 19 -21.34 8.81 -22.32
CA PRO A 19 -21.22 8.72 -20.87
C PRO A 19 -20.18 7.65 -20.48
N PRO A 20 -19.48 7.83 -19.35
CA PRO A 20 -18.54 6.82 -18.85
C PRO A 20 -19.30 5.51 -18.61
N TYR A 21 -18.78 4.41 -19.20
CA TYR A 21 -19.30 3.07 -18.98
C TYR A 21 -19.25 2.75 -17.48
N SER A 22 -20.42 2.71 -16.85
CA SER A 22 -20.57 2.24 -15.47
C SER A 22 -20.40 0.71 -15.49
N ALA A 23 -19.54 0.19 -14.62
CA ALA A 23 -19.15 -1.22 -14.53
C ALA A 23 -20.28 -2.17 -14.04
N GLU A 24 -21.55 -1.81 -14.24
CA GLU A 24 -22.73 -2.46 -13.66
C GLU A 24 -23.74 -3.00 -14.68
N GLN A 25 -23.40 -3.01 -15.99
CA GLN A 25 -24.17 -3.79 -16.94
C GLN A 25 -23.72 -5.26 -16.90
N ALA A 26 -24.28 -5.96 -15.92
CA ALA A 26 -24.39 -7.40 -15.91
C ALA A 26 -25.00 -7.87 -17.24
N PHE A 27 -24.19 -8.57 -18.02
CA PHE A 27 -24.67 -9.32 -19.16
C PHE A 27 -25.53 -10.45 -18.60
N GLU A 28 -26.82 -10.46 -18.92
CA GLU A 28 -27.71 -11.59 -18.61
C GLU A 28 -27.12 -12.84 -19.29
N GLU A 29 -26.54 -13.74 -18.50
CA GLU A 29 -26.16 -15.06 -18.98
C GLU A 29 -27.44 -15.84 -19.33
N PRO A 30 -27.50 -16.51 -20.50
CA PRO A 30 -28.57 -17.47 -20.74
C PRO A 30 -28.40 -18.63 -19.75
N ALA A 31 -29.45 -18.86 -18.94
CA ALA A 31 -29.52 -19.95 -17.98
C ALA A 31 -29.36 -21.31 -18.68
N PHE A 32 -28.14 -21.85 -18.68
CA PHE A 32 -27.91 -23.24 -19.05
C PHE A 32 -28.23 -24.13 -17.84
N ASN A 33 -29.33 -24.88 -17.95
CA ASN A 33 -29.72 -25.92 -17.00
C ASN A 33 -28.68 -27.03 -16.99
N TYR A 34 -27.73 -26.97 -16.06
CA TYR A 34 -26.84 -28.10 -15.80
C TYR A 34 -27.61 -29.17 -15.01
N THR A 35 -27.88 -30.28 -15.67
CA THR A 35 -28.51 -31.43 -15.04
C THR A 35 -27.49 -32.08 -14.10
N ARG A 36 -27.76 -32.00 -12.79
CA ARG A 36 -26.98 -32.58 -11.70
C ARG A 36 -26.79 -34.09 -11.92
N SER A 37 -25.61 -34.50 -12.39
CA SER A 37 -25.12 -35.88 -12.25
C SER A 37 -24.14 -35.98 -11.09
N SER A 38 -24.20 -37.12 -10.45
CA SER A 38 -23.77 -37.45 -9.10
C SER A 38 -22.25 -37.63 -8.94
N GLN A 39 -21.80 -37.25 -7.73
CA GLN A 39 -20.70 -37.86 -6.97
C GLN A 39 -19.28 -37.80 -7.58
N GLN A 40 -18.46 -36.90 -7.04
CA GLN A 40 -17.23 -37.28 -6.33
C GLN A 40 -16.77 -36.14 -5.42
N ARG A 41 -16.60 -36.47 -4.13
CA ARG A 41 -16.08 -35.57 -3.09
C ARG A 41 -14.57 -35.36 -3.38
N PRO A 42 -14.07 -34.13 -3.59
CA PRO A 42 -12.64 -33.91 -3.69
C PRO A 42 -11.96 -34.26 -2.36
N GLN A 43 -10.97 -35.13 -2.42
CA GLN A 43 -10.03 -35.39 -1.33
C GLN A 43 -9.30 -34.08 -0.98
N PRO A 44 -9.06 -33.78 0.31
CA PRO A 44 -8.26 -32.61 0.67
C PRO A 44 -6.83 -32.80 0.18
N PHE A 45 -6.37 -31.86 -0.65
CA PHE A 45 -4.97 -31.75 -1.05
C PHE A 45 -4.11 -31.53 0.22
N ASN A 46 -3.26 -32.50 0.53
CA ASN A 46 -2.20 -32.36 1.52
C ASN A 46 -1.19 -31.30 1.02
N GLN A 47 -1.20 -30.12 1.63
CA GLN A 47 -0.14 -29.13 1.45
C GLN A 47 1.15 -29.60 2.14
N PRO A 48 2.34 -29.38 1.55
CA PRO A 48 3.60 -29.49 2.28
C PRO A 48 3.67 -28.41 3.36
N ARG A 49 3.83 -28.85 4.60
CA ARG A 49 3.99 -28.00 5.78
C ARG A 49 5.35 -27.28 5.71
N PHE A 50 5.36 -26.02 5.29
CA PHE A 50 6.51 -25.14 5.50
C PHE A 50 6.65 -24.89 7.01
N GLN A 51 7.62 -25.56 7.65
CA GLN A 51 8.05 -25.22 9.00
C GLN A 51 8.98 -24.00 8.91
N GLY A 52 8.42 -22.81 9.14
CA GLY A 52 9.24 -21.64 9.45
C GLY A 52 9.89 -21.78 10.84
N PRO A 53 11.05 -21.15 11.09
CA PRO A 53 11.69 -21.19 12.39
C PRO A 53 10.83 -20.49 13.45
N THR A 54 10.53 -21.24 14.52
CA THR A 54 9.83 -20.79 15.74
C THR A 54 10.54 -19.61 16.40
N PRO A 55 9.82 -18.53 16.77
CA PRO A 55 10.37 -17.50 17.63
C PRO A 55 10.54 -18.02 19.06
N SER A 56 11.73 -17.83 19.61
CA SER A 56 12.07 -18.14 21.00
C SER A 56 11.30 -17.23 21.97
N PRO A 57 10.54 -17.77 22.94
CA PRO A 57 9.90 -16.97 23.97
C PRO A 57 10.94 -16.58 25.02
N ARG A 58 11.32 -15.30 25.06
CA ARG A 58 12.06 -14.74 26.20
C ARG A 58 11.13 -14.71 27.41
N ALA A 59 11.54 -15.45 28.43
CA ALA A 59 10.88 -15.58 29.71
C ALA A 59 10.75 -14.23 30.43
N TYR A 60 9.54 -13.89 30.84
CA TYR A 60 9.29 -12.95 31.94
C TYR A 60 9.24 -13.77 33.23
N PRO A 61 10.00 -13.44 34.28
CA PRO A 61 9.79 -14.02 35.59
C PRO A 61 8.56 -13.36 36.24
N THR A 62 7.46 -14.10 36.27
CA THR A 62 6.38 -13.93 37.25
C THR A 62 6.82 -14.64 38.53
N SER A 63 6.81 -13.93 39.66
CA SER A 63 6.75 -14.59 40.97
C SER A 63 5.43 -14.20 41.63
N ASN A 64 4.63 -15.24 41.84
CA ASN A 64 3.30 -15.21 42.41
C ASN A 64 3.34 -14.94 43.92
N LEU A 65 2.26 -14.31 44.37
CA LEU A 65 1.77 -14.30 45.74
C LEU A 65 1.93 -15.67 46.41
N ARG A 66 2.43 -15.67 47.64
CA ARG A 66 2.07 -16.67 48.64
C ARG A 66 1.70 -15.99 49.95
N THR A 67 0.40 -15.96 50.18
CA THR A 67 -0.26 -15.70 51.44
C THR A 67 0.16 -16.76 52.46
N HIS A 68 0.63 -16.34 53.63
CA HIS A 68 0.48 -17.11 54.85
C HIS A 68 0.22 -16.13 56.00
N SER A 69 -1.01 -16.12 56.45
CA SER A 69 -1.41 -15.69 57.78
C SER A 69 -1.04 -16.78 58.78
N GLU A 70 -0.37 -16.42 59.87
CA GLU A 70 -0.88 -16.75 61.22
C GLU A 70 -0.14 -15.96 62.32
N THR A 71 -0.97 -15.48 63.22
CA THR A 71 -0.84 -14.74 64.47
C THR A 71 0.11 -15.40 65.47
N VAL A 72 0.88 -14.63 66.27
CA VAL A 72 0.95 -14.72 67.75
C VAL A 72 1.53 -13.41 68.34
N HIS A 73 0.84 -12.88 69.34
CA HIS A 73 1.18 -11.74 70.19
C HIS A 73 2.54 -11.86 70.91
N LEU A 74 3.16 -10.71 71.27
CA LEU A 74 3.33 -10.27 72.68
C LEU A 74 4.17 -8.98 72.77
N ILE A 75 3.64 -8.01 73.52
CA ILE A 75 4.30 -6.78 73.99
C ILE A 75 5.29 -7.14 75.11
N PRO A 76 6.45 -6.48 75.20
CA PRO A 76 6.72 -5.67 76.40
C PRO A 76 7.41 -4.32 76.10
N LYS A 77 6.71 -3.27 76.51
CA LYS A 77 7.10 -2.11 77.36
C LYS A 77 8.58 -1.66 77.45
N GLN A 78 8.72 -0.32 77.33
CA GLN A 78 9.76 0.59 77.88
C GLN A 78 11.13 0.56 77.19
N THR A 79 11.83 1.67 76.92
CA THR A 79 11.97 2.94 77.65
C THR A 79 12.39 4.08 76.71
N ARG A 80 12.02 5.29 77.13
CA ARG A 80 12.57 6.62 76.79
C ARG A 80 14.08 6.60 76.50
N ASP A 81 14.53 7.30 75.45
CA ASP A 81 15.51 8.40 75.61
C ASP A 81 15.68 9.25 74.35
N SER A 82 15.81 10.54 74.64
CA SER A 82 15.97 11.72 73.80
C SER A 82 17.41 11.93 73.32
N SER A 83 17.60 12.36 72.06
CA SER A 83 18.77 13.13 71.57
C SER A 83 18.58 13.32 70.05
N THR A 84 18.06 14.45 69.56
CA THR A 84 18.74 15.74 69.31
C THR A 84 20.04 15.58 68.51
N GLY A 85 19.95 15.74 67.19
CA GLY A 85 21.13 16.03 66.37
C GLY A 85 21.00 15.65 64.90
N THR A 86 21.28 16.60 64.02
CA THR A 86 21.67 16.40 62.62
C THR A 86 20.58 16.09 61.58
N GLY A 87 19.46 16.82 61.65
CA GLY A 87 18.47 16.96 60.55
C GLY A 87 18.92 17.86 59.39
N THR A 88 20.22 17.91 59.09
CA THR A 88 20.78 18.75 58.01
C THR A 88 21.46 17.94 56.92
N CYS A 89 21.87 16.69 57.13
CA CYS A 89 22.60 15.93 56.10
C CYS A 89 21.70 15.31 55.02
N CYS A 90 20.50 14.84 55.39
CA CYS A 90 19.59 14.17 54.45
C CYS A 90 18.92 15.12 53.44
N THR A 91 18.73 16.40 53.80
CA THR A 91 18.17 17.40 52.88
C THR A 91 19.19 17.82 51.83
N PHE A 92 20.46 17.98 52.20
CA PHE A 92 21.51 18.29 51.22
C PHE A 92 21.71 17.17 50.19
N LEU A 93 21.67 15.90 50.59
CA LEU A 93 21.77 14.78 49.65
C LEU A 93 20.57 14.70 48.71
N ALA A 94 19.35 14.91 49.21
CA ALA A 94 18.16 14.96 48.35
C ALA A 94 18.23 16.11 47.34
N VAL A 95 18.68 17.29 47.78
CA VAL A 95 18.88 18.46 46.92
C VAL A 95 19.98 18.18 45.89
N ILE A 96 21.12 17.59 46.27
CA ILE A 96 22.18 17.20 45.34
C ILE A 96 21.67 16.18 44.32
N VAL A 97 20.91 15.16 44.74
CA VAL A 97 20.33 14.17 43.80
C VAL A 97 19.35 14.84 42.84
N ILE A 98 18.49 15.76 43.30
CA ILE A 98 17.60 16.53 42.43
C ILE A 98 18.39 17.44 41.48
N PHE A 99 19.46 18.08 41.95
CA PHE A 99 20.34 18.88 41.11
C PHE A 99 21.08 18.03 40.08
N ILE A 100 21.59 16.85 40.46
CA ILE A 100 22.28 15.92 39.56
C ILE A 100 21.29 15.36 38.55
N ILE A 101 20.11 14.88 38.96
CA ILE A 101 19.03 14.43 38.04
C ILE A 101 18.59 15.58 37.13
N GLY A 102 18.42 16.79 37.67
CA GLY A 102 18.09 17.98 36.91
C GLY A 102 19.18 18.44 35.93
N PHE A 103 20.46 18.30 36.28
CA PHE A 103 21.58 18.67 35.40
C PHE A 103 21.94 17.59 34.38
N THR A 104 21.73 16.31 34.72
CA THR A 104 22.08 15.16 33.87
C THR A 104 20.93 14.73 32.95
N LEU A 105 19.67 14.84 33.38
CA LEU A 105 18.51 14.45 32.58
C LEU A 105 17.90 15.60 31.75
N ARG A 106 18.06 16.87 32.15
CA ARG A 106 17.58 18.00 31.32
C ARG A 106 18.25 18.12 29.95
N PRO A 107 19.58 17.95 29.78
CA PRO A 107 20.17 18.07 28.45
C PRO A 107 19.67 16.98 27.47
N PHE A 108 19.21 15.83 27.99
CA PHE A 108 18.69 14.73 27.18
C PHE A 108 17.23 14.93 26.76
N ALA A 109 16.38 15.54 27.59
CA ALA A 109 14.96 15.75 27.26
C ALA A 109 14.72 16.92 26.29
N PHE A 110 15.56 17.97 26.32
CA PHE A 110 15.37 19.16 25.47
C PHE A 110 15.63 18.91 23.96
N ASN A 111 16.39 17.88 23.59
CA ASN A 111 16.72 17.62 22.18
C ASN A 111 15.57 16.94 21.40
N TYR A 112 14.71 16.16 22.06
CA TYR A 112 13.61 15.47 21.37
C TYR A 112 12.50 16.43 20.88
N ASP A 113 12.22 17.49 21.63
CA ASP A 113 11.16 18.45 21.29
C ASP A 113 11.55 19.36 20.11
N GLU A 114 12.83 19.73 19.97
CA GLU A 114 13.30 20.55 18.86
C GLU A 114 13.32 19.79 17.54
N GLU A 115 13.78 18.53 17.55
CA GLU A 115 13.79 17.68 16.36
C GLU A 115 12.36 17.37 15.88
N GLY A 116 11.43 17.09 16.79
CA GLY A 116 10.02 16.93 16.46
C GLY A 116 9.39 18.19 15.85
N ARG A 117 9.69 19.37 16.42
CA ARG A 117 9.23 20.67 15.86
C ARG A 117 9.82 20.97 14.47
N GLN A 118 11.06 20.56 14.21
CA GLN A 118 11.69 20.78 12.91
C GLN A 118 11.07 19.90 11.81
N MET A 119 10.65 18.67 12.14
CA MET A 119 9.95 17.80 11.19
C MET A 119 8.61 18.41 10.73
N HIS A 120 7.92 19.15 11.60
CA HIS A 120 6.65 19.80 11.26
C HIS A 120 6.76 20.94 10.24
N ASN A 121 7.97 21.46 9.97
CA ASN A 121 8.19 22.52 8.98
C ASN A 121 8.72 21.99 7.64
N MET A 122 9.02 20.69 7.54
CA MET A 122 9.38 20.04 6.29
C MET A 122 8.11 19.62 5.56
N PHE A 123 8.03 19.92 4.27
CA PHE A 123 6.88 19.59 3.46
C PHE A 123 7.29 19.23 2.03
N TRP A 124 6.43 18.50 1.35
CA TRP A 124 6.62 18.13 -0.04
C TRP A 124 6.26 19.29 -0.96
N THR A 125 7.13 19.57 -1.91
CA THR A 125 6.92 20.53 -3.00
C THR A 125 7.16 19.86 -4.34
N ASP A 126 6.71 20.51 -5.42
CA ASP A 126 6.99 20.07 -6.80
C ASP A 126 6.49 18.64 -7.06
N VAL A 127 5.29 18.31 -6.57
CA VAL A 127 4.67 16.98 -6.75
C VAL A 127 4.42 16.76 -8.24
N GLN A 128 5.08 15.75 -8.80
CA GLN A 128 5.04 15.40 -10.22
C GLN A 128 4.53 13.96 -10.37
N ALA A 129 3.47 13.82 -11.16
CA ALA A 129 3.01 12.55 -11.69
C ALA A 129 3.93 12.12 -12.84
N SER A 130 4.47 10.91 -12.78
CA SER A 130 5.19 10.30 -13.89
C SER A 130 4.23 9.52 -14.80
N THR A 131 4.77 8.76 -15.75
CA THR A 131 3.99 7.89 -16.62
C THR A 131 3.38 6.73 -15.83
N CYS A 132 2.28 6.18 -16.35
CA CYS A 132 1.67 4.99 -15.77
C CYS A 132 2.61 3.79 -15.93
N THR A 133 2.85 3.07 -14.83
CA THR A 133 3.79 1.95 -14.80
C THR A 133 3.09 0.61 -14.97
N ALA A 134 1.85 0.48 -14.48
CA ALA A 134 1.05 -0.74 -14.55
C ALA A 134 -0.47 -0.41 -14.49
N TYR A 135 -1.33 -1.45 -14.53
CA TYR A 135 -2.77 -1.28 -14.38
C TYR A 135 -3.12 -0.48 -13.12
N ALA A 136 -3.86 0.61 -13.30
CA ALA A 136 -4.28 1.54 -12.25
C ALA A 136 -3.12 2.04 -11.36
N THR A 137 -1.89 2.04 -11.88
CA THR A 137 -0.68 2.33 -11.11
C THR A 137 0.15 3.43 -11.77
N ARG A 138 0.50 4.44 -10.98
CA ARG A 138 1.31 5.58 -11.36
C ARG A 138 2.39 5.85 -10.33
N GLU A 139 3.55 6.31 -10.78
CA GLU A 139 4.60 6.79 -9.89
C GLU A 139 4.47 8.31 -9.70
N TYR A 140 4.72 8.75 -8.47
CA TYR A 140 4.77 10.15 -8.10
C TYR A 140 6.16 10.45 -7.55
N SER A 141 6.64 11.65 -7.80
CA SER A 141 7.86 12.17 -7.20
C SER A 141 7.63 13.56 -6.64
N ALA A 142 8.32 13.90 -5.55
CA ALA A 142 8.23 15.21 -4.92
C ALA A 142 9.53 15.51 -4.19
N ARG A 143 9.85 16.79 -4.08
CA ARG A 143 11.04 17.25 -3.36
C ARG A 143 10.68 17.64 -1.93
N LEU A 144 11.52 17.26 -0.97
CA LEU A 144 11.36 17.67 0.42
C LEU A 144 11.95 19.09 0.59
N ALA A 145 11.08 20.05 0.89
CA ALA A 145 11.45 21.44 1.13
C ALA A 145 11.74 21.71 2.62
N ASN A 146 12.39 22.85 2.88
CA ASN A 146 12.74 23.34 4.22
C ASN A 146 13.58 22.37 5.06
N VAL A 147 14.39 21.54 4.42
CA VAL A 147 15.38 20.71 5.10
C VAL A 147 16.56 21.60 5.52
N PRO A 148 16.83 21.76 6.82
CA PRO A 148 17.96 22.58 7.28
C PRO A 148 19.29 21.98 6.85
N TYR A 149 20.26 22.79 6.43
CA TYR A 149 21.54 22.27 5.91
C TYR A 149 22.31 21.44 6.96
N TRP A 150 22.18 21.79 8.24
CA TRP A 150 22.82 21.10 9.37
C TRP A 150 22.09 19.82 9.78
N TYR A 151 20.91 19.56 9.22
CA TYR A 151 20.17 18.34 9.51
C TYR A 151 20.82 17.18 8.78
N HIS A 152 21.34 16.20 9.52
CA HIS A 152 22.09 15.07 8.99
C HIS A 152 21.19 13.85 8.70
N ARG A 153 19.95 13.84 9.23
CA ARG A 153 18.99 12.73 9.09
C ARG A 153 17.92 13.03 8.04
N GLN A 154 18.33 13.69 6.97
CA GLN A 154 17.42 14.16 5.92
C GLN A 154 16.69 12.98 5.24
N LEU A 155 17.36 11.85 5.03
CA LEU A 155 16.73 10.63 4.51
C LEU A 155 15.71 10.02 5.48
N GLU A 156 15.93 10.13 6.79
CA GLU A 156 14.95 9.68 7.79
C GLU A 156 13.73 10.58 7.78
N ALA A 157 13.92 11.91 7.67
CA ALA A 157 12.81 12.84 7.52
C ALA A 157 12.00 12.57 6.24
N CYS A 158 12.67 12.29 5.12
CA CYS A 158 12.00 11.88 3.89
C CYS A 158 11.10 10.66 4.11
N LYS A 159 11.62 9.60 4.73
CA LYS A 159 10.84 8.38 5.00
C LYS A 159 9.72 8.55 6.02
N ALA A 160 9.83 9.56 6.91
CA ALA A 160 8.86 9.83 7.97
C ALA A 160 7.80 10.88 7.59
N THR A 161 7.98 11.62 6.48
CA THR A 161 7.07 12.70 6.08
C THR A 161 6.01 12.17 5.12
N PRO A 162 4.73 12.11 5.51
CA PRO A 162 3.67 11.64 4.62
C PRO A 162 3.30 12.68 3.55
N LEU A 163 2.87 12.20 2.38
CA LEU A 163 2.22 12.99 1.33
C LEU A 163 0.79 12.50 1.16
N VAL A 164 -0.17 13.41 0.94
CA VAL A 164 -1.54 13.05 0.58
C VAL A 164 -1.65 13.03 -0.94
N ILE A 165 -1.91 11.86 -1.51
CA ILE A 165 -2.17 11.65 -2.94
C ILE A 165 -3.56 11.04 -3.05
N HIS A 166 -4.46 11.65 -3.83
CA HIS A 166 -5.86 11.20 -3.98
C HIS A 166 -6.58 10.95 -2.65
N ASP A 167 -6.44 11.90 -1.71
CA ASP A 167 -7.01 11.84 -0.36
C ASP A 167 -6.48 10.71 0.55
N VAL A 168 -5.43 9.99 0.12
CA VAL A 168 -4.77 8.94 0.91
C VAL A 168 -3.38 9.41 1.34
N SER A 169 -3.14 9.41 2.65
CA SER A 169 -1.85 9.71 3.24
C SER A 169 -0.90 8.52 3.09
N SER A 170 0.20 8.72 2.36
CA SER A 170 1.19 7.66 2.06
C SER A 170 2.62 8.14 2.33
N LEU A 171 3.43 7.24 2.89
CA LEU A 171 4.88 7.44 3.01
C LEU A 171 5.58 7.12 1.68
N PRO A 172 6.70 7.78 1.34
CA PRO A 172 7.43 7.47 0.13
C PRO A 172 7.98 6.05 0.15
N SER A 173 7.88 5.36 -0.98
CA SER A 173 8.47 4.04 -1.23
C SER A 173 10.00 4.11 -1.22
N THR A 174 10.55 5.17 -1.83
CA THR A 174 11.99 5.41 -1.88
C THR A 174 12.31 6.88 -1.65
N CYS A 175 13.52 7.11 -1.15
CA CYS A 175 14.06 8.44 -0.84
C CYS A 175 15.47 8.51 -1.40
N GLU A 176 15.75 9.52 -2.21
CA GLU A 176 17.04 9.72 -2.85
C GLU A 176 17.56 11.13 -2.57
N ASP A 177 18.84 11.21 -2.19
CA ASP A 177 19.54 12.48 -2.07
C ASP A 177 20.17 12.83 -3.43
N GLN A 178 19.64 13.88 -4.06
CA GLN A 178 20.10 14.41 -5.34
C GLN A 178 21.07 15.60 -5.15
N GLY A 179 21.66 15.74 -3.95
CA GLY A 179 22.64 16.76 -3.62
C GLY A 179 22.07 18.18 -3.74
N PRO A 180 22.52 19.03 -4.68
CA PRO A 180 21.99 20.39 -4.83
C PRO A 180 20.49 20.46 -5.13
N GLN A 181 19.91 19.40 -5.69
CA GLN A 181 18.47 19.33 -5.98
C GLN A 181 17.65 18.91 -4.75
N GLY A 182 18.30 18.65 -3.62
CA GLY A 182 17.68 18.21 -2.37
C GLY A 182 17.26 16.75 -2.39
N ILE A 183 16.35 16.39 -1.49
CA ILE A 183 15.87 15.02 -1.34
C ILE A 183 14.57 14.83 -2.10
N ILE A 184 14.52 13.77 -2.89
CA ILE A 184 13.34 13.38 -3.65
C ILE A 184 12.72 12.13 -3.00
N GLY A 185 11.45 12.23 -2.66
CA GLY A 185 10.61 11.09 -2.33
C GLY A 185 9.93 10.56 -3.59
N ARG A 186 9.74 9.24 -3.68
CA ARG A 186 8.93 8.60 -4.73
C ARG A 186 7.85 7.73 -4.13
N TRP A 187 6.69 7.69 -4.76
CA TRP A 187 5.54 6.87 -4.38
C TRP A 187 5.08 6.04 -5.56
N THR A 188 4.61 4.82 -5.30
CA THR A 188 3.90 4.00 -6.28
C THR A 188 2.45 3.92 -5.83
N VAL A 189 1.56 4.60 -6.53
CA VAL A 189 0.15 4.73 -6.19
C VAL A 189 -0.67 3.85 -7.13
N ASN A 190 -1.43 2.92 -6.55
CA ASN A 190 -2.19 1.89 -7.28
C ASN A 190 -3.72 2.04 -7.09
N HIS A 191 -4.18 3.20 -6.68
CA HIS A 191 -5.58 3.50 -6.40
C HIS A 191 -5.94 4.87 -6.96
N ASN A 192 -7.19 5.04 -7.37
CA ASN A 192 -7.72 6.30 -7.89
C ASN A 192 -6.88 6.89 -9.05
N GLU A 193 -6.30 6.02 -9.89
CA GLU A 193 -5.56 6.37 -11.11
C GLU A 193 -6.37 6.02 -12.38
N PRO A 194 -7.45 6.75 -12.72
CA PRO A 194 -8.32 6.39 -13.84
C PRO A 194 -7.59 6.41 -15.20
N ASP A 195 -6.61 7.29 -15.37
CA ASP A 195 -5.82 7.39 -16.61
C ASP A 195 -4.96 6.15 -16.87
N CYS A 196 -4.61 5.40 -15.82
CA CYS A 196 -3.76 4.22 -15.90
C CYS A 196 -4.57 2.91 -16.00
N VAL A 197 -5.89 3.01 -16.18
CA VAL A 197 -6.78 1.84 -16.29
C VAL A 197 -6.83 1.35 -17.74
N SER A 198 -6.11 0.28 -18.03
CA SER A 198 -6.28 -0.48 -19.27
C SER A 198 -7.33 -1.57 -19.09
N PHE A 199 -7.82 -2.13 -20.20
CA PHE A 199 -8.84 -3.17 -20.17
C PHE A 199 -8.76 -4.08 -21.41
N TRP A 200 -9.31 -5.27 -21.29
CA TRP A 200 -9.33 -6.27 -22.35
C TRP A 200 -10.59 -6.14 -23.23
N ILE A 201 -10.39 -6.17 -24.54
CA ILE A 201 -11.43 -6.11 -25.58
C ILE A 201 -11.29 -7.30 -26.54
N GLU A 202 -12.24 -7.43 -27.47
CA GLU A 202 -12.16 -8.41 -28.57
C GLU A 202 -11.98 -9.86 -28.07
N TYR A 203 -12.89 -10.34 -27.21
CA TYR A 203 -12.93 -11.75 -26.79
C TYR A 203 -12.93 -12.67 -28.01
N LYS A 204 -12.00 -13.63 -28.04
CA LYS A 204 -11.89 -14.61 -29.11
C LYS A 204 -11.56 -15.99 -28.56
N ASP A 205 -12.47 -16.92 -28.80
CA ASP A 205 -12.24 -18.33 -28.53
C ASP A 205 -11.36 -18.93 -29.65
N LYS A 206 -10.21 -19.49 -29.27
CA LYS A 206 -9.26 -20.14 -30.18
C LYS A 206 -9.49 -21.67 -30.27
N GLY A 207 -10.47 -22.19 -29.53
CA GLY A 207 -10.78 -23.61 -29.43
C GLY A 207 -9.86 -24.35 -28.47
N CYS A 208 -9.91 -25.69 -28.53
CA CYS A 208 -9.10 -26.55 -27.69
C CYS A 208 -7.61 -26.46 -28.02
N THR A 209 -6.75 -26.44 -27.00
CA THR A 209 -5.28 -26.42 -27.19
C THR A 209 -4.82 -27.68 -27.91
N SER A 210 -5.35 -28.85 -27.54
CA SER A 210 -5.26 -30.08 -28.34
C SER A 210 -6.47 -30.98 -28.07
N LYS A 211 -6.65 -32.03 -28.86
CA LYS A 211 -7.80 -32.94 -28.71
C LYS A 211 -7.62 -33.80 -27.45
N GLY A 212 -8.56 -33.74 -26.50
CA GLY A 212 -8.49 -34.48 -25.24
C GLY A 212 -7.59 -33.81 -24.20
N SER A 213 -7.23 -32.53 -24.37
CA SER A 213 -6.42 -31.82 -23.38
C SER A 213 -7.22 -31.35 -22.17
N GLY A 214 -8.54 -31.28 -22.27
CA GLY A 214 -9.37 -30.62 -21.26
C GLY A 214 -9.10 -29.12 -21.14
N MET A 215 -8.47 -28.50 -22.16
CA MET A 215 -8.00 -27.11 -22.12
C MET A 215 -8.45 -26.36 -23.38
N ARG A 216 -9.03 -25.18 -23.18
CA ARG A 216 -9.45 -24.25 -24.23
C ARG A 216 -8.65 -22.96 -24.13
N ARG A 217 -8.28 -22.40 -25.29
CA ARG A 217 -7.47 -21.19 -25.37
C ARG A 217 -8.32 -19.99 -25.74
N ILE A 218 -8.23 -18.92 -24.96
CA ILE A 218 -8.97 -17.67 -25.09
C ILE A 218 -7.98 -16.53 -25.35
N GLU A 219 -8.31 -15.65 -26.30
CA GLU A 219 -7.50 -14.50 -26.72
C GLU A 219 -8.30 -13.22 -26.56
N HIS A 220 -7.70 -12.18 -25.97
CA HIS A 220 -8.25 -10.83 -25.91
C HIS A 220 -7.18 -9.83 -26.32
N ARG A 221 -7.61 -8.69 -26.85
CA ARG A 221 -6.74 -7.55 -27.14
C ARG A 221 -6.73 -6.57 -25.97
N LEU A 222 -5.56 -6.05 -25.61
CA LEU A 222 -5.42 -5.02 -24.59
C LEU A 222 -5.70 -3.65 -25.20
N SER A 223 -6.52 -2.85 -24.52
CA SER A 223 -6.91 -1.49 -24.91
C SER A 223 -6.58 -0.48 -23.82
N ASN A 224 -6.57 0.79 -24.20
CA ASN A 224 -6.22 1.93 -23.35
C ASN A 224 -4.84 1.78 -22.69
N LEU A 225 -3.85 1.32 -23.48
CA LEU A 225 -2.46 1.28 -23.04
C LEU A 225 -1.88 2.71 -23.10
N PRO A 226 -1.38 3.26 -21.98
CA PRO A 226 -0.79 4.60 -21.95
C PRO A 226 0.43 4.71 -22.87
N GLU A 227 0.60 5.87 -23.49
CA GLU A 227 1.77 6.14 -24.35
C GLU A 227 3.07 6.01 -23.56
N GLY A 228 4.05 5.30 -24.12
CA GLY A 228 5.33 5.04 -23.46
C GLY A 228 5.30 4.04 -22.30
N GLY A 229 4.13 3.48 -21.96
CA GLY A 229 4.00 2.44 -20.94
C GLY A 229 4.57 1.09 -21.38
N ASP A 230 5.04 0.29 -20.43
CA ASP A 230 5.52 -1.07 -20.71
C ASP A 230 4.32 -2.01 -20.91
N TRP A 231 4.02 -2.33 -22.17
CA TRP A 231 2.92 -3.21 -22.52
C TRP A 231 2.98 -4.57 -21.81
N ARG A 232 4.16 -5.07 -21.47
CA ARG A 232 4.30 -6.35 -20.76
C ARG A 232 3.77 -6.25 -19.35
N GLU A 233 4.11 -5.16 -18.66
CA GLU A 233 3.66 -4.90 -17.30
C GLU A 233 2.14 -4.69 -17.27
N PHE A 234 1.60 -3.91 -18.22
CA PHE A 234 0.14 -3.75 -18.34
C PHE A 234 -0.55 -5.08 -18.66
N ALA A 235 -0.05 -5.88 -19.59
CA ALA A 235 -0.64 -7.18 -19.89
C ALA A 235 -0.62 -8.13 -18.68
N ALA A 236 0.42 -8.08 -17.84
CA ALA A 236 0.53 -8.90 -16.64
C ALA A 236 -0.33 -8.42 -15.46
N THR A 237 -0.74 -7.15 -15.44
CA THR A 237 -1.43 -6.53 -14.31
C THR A 237 -2.88 -6.13 -14.58
N THR A 238 -3.32 -6.15 -15.85
CA THR A 238 -4.69 -5.80 -16.23
C THR A 238 -5.63 -6.96 -15.93
N PRO A 239 -6.57 -6.81 -14.98
CA PRO A 239 -7.46 -7.90 -14.62
C PRO A 239 -8.46 -8.21 -15.73
N VAL A 240 -8.86 -9.47 -15.83
CA VAL A 240 -9.94 -9.92 -16.72
C VAL A 240 -10.86 -10.89 -16.01
N ARG A 241 -12.14 -10.87 -16.39
CA ARG A 241 -13.15 -11.81 -15.93
C ARG A 241 -13.92 -12.37 -17.12
N PHE A 242 -13.99 -13.68 -17.23
CA PHE A 242 -14.83 -14.41 -18.19
C PHE A 242 -14.99 -15.86 -17.72
N HIS A 243 -16.05 -16.55 -18.15
CA HIS A 243 -16.36 -17.94 -17.73
C HIS A 243 -16.38 -18.15 -16.21
N GLY A 244 -16.82 -17.15 -15.44
CA GLY A 244 -16.80 -17.19 -13.97
C GLY A 244 -15.41 -17.19 -13.34
N LEU A 245 -14.34 -17.07 -14.14
CA LEU A 245 -12.95 -17.01 -13.68
C LEU A 245 -12.48 -15.56 -13.59
N GLN A 246 -11.59 -15.28 -12.63
CA GLN A 246 -10.94 -13.99 -12.49
C GLN A 246 -9.42 -14.17 -12.57
N PHE A 247 -8.80 -13.42 -13.47
CA PHE A 247 -7.35 -13.37 -13.63
C PHE A 247 -6.82 -11.99 -13.29
N ARG A 248 -5.63 -11.93 -12.70
CA ARG A 248 -4.92 -10.67 -12.42
C ARG A 248 -4.35 -10.03 -13.69
N GLY A 249 -4.11 -10.83 -14.72
CA GLY A 249 -3.44 -10.45 -15.96
C GLY A 249 -3.56 -11.57 -16.99
N ALA A 250 -2.95 -11.36 -18.16
CA ALA A 250 -2.75 -12.39 -19.15
C ALA A 250 -1.74 -13.45 -18.65
N GLN A 251 -2.00 -14.73 -18.94
CA GLN A 251 -1.03 -15.80 -18.64
C GLN A 251 0.14 -15.75 -19.62
N GLU A 252 -0.17 -15.47 -20.90
CA GLU A 252 0.81 -15.16 -21.93
C GLU A 252 0.40 -13.88 -22.65
N ALA A 253 1.36 -13.07 -23.07
CA ALA A 253 1.08 -11.84 -23.79
C ALA A 253 2.07 -11.63 -24.94
N PHE A 254 1.56 -11.09 -26.04
CA PHE A 254 2.37 -10.79 -27.22
C PHE A 254 1.91 -9.49 -27.90
N GLN A 255 2.82 -8.84 -28.61
CA GLN A 255 2.56 -7.61 -29.34
C GLN A 255 2.61 -7.87 -30.84
N THR A 256 1.65 -7.29 -31.57
CA THR A 256 1.58 -7.30 -33.04
C THR A 256 1.35 -5.88 -33.56
N ILE A 257 1.33 -5.71 -34.88
CA ILE A 257 0.98 -4.41 -35.51
C ILE A 257 -0.44 -3.94 -35.16
N TRP A 258 -1.32 -4.84 -34.71
CA TRP A 258 -2.69 -4.54 -34.35
C TRP A 258 -2.85 -4.22 -32.85
N GLY A 259 -1.79 -4.33 -32.07
CA GLY A 259 -1.80 -4.06 -30.64
C GLY A 259 -1.28 -5.24 -29.82
N VAL A 260 -1.57 -5.18 -28.53
CA VAL A 260 -1.11 -6.16 -27.54
C VAL A 260 -2.25 -7.14 -27.28
N PHE A 261 -1.93 -8.42 -27.20
CA PHE A 261 -2.90 -9.49 -26.99
C PHE A 261 -2.49 -10.33 -25.79
N GLY A 262 -3.49 -10.72 -25.01
CA GLY A 262 -3.37 -11.66 -23.90
C GLY A 262 -3.98 -13.00 -24.28
N LEU A 263 -3.39 -14.07 -23.78
CA LEU A 263 -3.87 -15.43 -23.90
C LEU A 263 -4.09 -16.04 -22.51
N TRP A 264 -5.14 -16.85 -22.43
CA TRP A 264 -5.46 -17.67 -21.29
C TRP A 264 -5.80 -19.08 -21.75
N GLU A 265 -5.38 -20.08 -20.98
CA GLU A 265 -5.84 -21.45 -21.09
C GLU A 265 -6.74 -21.77 -19.90
N ILE A 266 -7.96 -22.21 -20.19
CA ILE A 266 -8.97 -22.55 -19.19
C ILE A 266 -9.37 -24.01 -19.33
N GLU A 267 -9.75 -24.62 -18.22
CA GLU A 267 -10.28 -25.98 -18.22
C GLU A 267 -11.65 -26.02 -18.92
N ASP A 268 -11.82 -26.97 -19.84
CA ASP A 268 -13.06 -27.20 -20.59
C ASP A 268 -13.18 -28.70 -20.89
N ASP A 269 -14.24 -29.34 -20.39
CA ASP A 269 -14.47 -30.78 -20.51
C ASP A 269 -14.90 -31.24 -21.90
N GLN A 270 -15.25 -30.29 -22.78
CA GLN A 270 -15.50 -30.55 -24.20
C GLN A 270 -14.20 -30.57 -25.02
N CYS A 271 -13.09 -30.19 -24.39
CA CYS A 271 -11.73 -30.43 -24.84
C CYS A 271 -11.15 -31.68 -24.14
#